data_AF-D4VH33-F1
#
_entry.id   AF-D4VH33-F1
#
_cell.length_a   1.000
_cell.length_b   1.000
_cell.length_c   1.000
_cell.angle_alpha   90.00
_cell.angle_beta   90.00
_cell.angle_gamma   90.00
#
_symmetry.space_group_name_H-M   'P 1'
#
loop_
_entity.id
_entity.type
_entity.pdbx_description
1 polymer ?
#
loop_
_entity_poly.entity_id
_entity_poly.type
_entity_poly.pdbx_seq_one_letter_code
_entity_poly.pdbx_strand_id
1 'polypeptide(L)'
;MKKQTKINYILTLILVFCIGASIPVLTGSSQVTEQHSAKSEVPYCVTSPTVPAQVTFDGETIDLRRYDRRERMDREMMAFTYMHSTTMLLIKRANRYFPIIEPILKANGIPDDFKYLMVIESNLNNIARSPAGAAGLWQFMPATGREFGLEVNDNVDERYHIEKATVAACKYFKQAYAKYGDWMAVSAAYNAGQGRISSQLDKQLASHAMDLWLVEETSRYMFRILAAKEIFNNPQRYGFLLKREHLYPPIPYKKVTVSTSINDLNDYAKSQGITYAQLRDTNPWLRDTSLRNKTGKTYTLYIPTQEGMYYDPKKTEAYNKQWVID
;
A
#
# COMPACT_ATOMS: atom_id res chain seq x y z
N MET A 1 -56.44 -21.63 -42.51
CA MET A 1 -55.54 -22.72 -42.97
C MET A 1 -54.83 -23.33 -41.77
N LYS A 2 -55.30 -24.50 -41.32
CA LYS A 2 -54.65 -25.35 -40.32
C LYS A 2 -53.58 -26.20 -41.01
N LYS A 3 -52.42 -26.35 -40.37
CA LYS A 3 -51.48 -27.50 -40.41
C LYS A 3 -50.10 -27.00 -39.95
N GLN A 4 -49.28 -27.73 -39.22
CA GLN A 4 -49.41 -28.95 -38.41
C GLN A 4 -48.04 -29.07 -37.74
N THR A 5 -48.00 -29.13 -36.42
CA THR A 5 -46.81 -29.45 -35.64
C THR A 5 -46.37 -30.87 -36.01
N LYS A 6 -45.12 -31.07 -36.42
CA LYS A 6 -44.53 -32.40 -36.57
C LYS A 6 -43.54 -32.66 -35.45
N ILE A 7 -44.02 -33.44 -34.48
CA ILE A 7 -43.22 -34.23 -33.55
C ILE A 7 -42.77 -35.47 -34.31
N ASN A 8 -41.46 -35.73 -34.36
CA ASN A 8 -40.93 -37.01 -34.79
C ASN A 8 -40.35 -37.74 -33.58
N TYR A 9 -41.06 -38.77 -33.14
CA TYR A 9 -40.54 -39.85 -32.32
C TYR A 9 -39.72 -40.78 -33.21
N ILE A 10 -38.48 -41.06 -32.82
CA ILE A 10 -37.76 -42.26 -33.26
C ILE A 10 -37.47 -43.06 -32.00
N LEU A 11 -38.27 -44.10 -31.79
CA LEU A 11 -37.95 -45.23 -30.94
C LEU A 11 -36.96 -46.11 -31.69
N THR A 12 -35.81 -46.37 -31.09
CA THR A 12 -35.03 -47.58 -31.39
C THR A 12 -34.57 -48.19 -30.07
N LEU A 13 -35.17 -49.36 -29.77
CA LEU A 13 -34.74 -50.31 -28.75
C LEU A 13 -33.27 -50.69 -28.97
N ILE A 14 -32.44 -50.59 -27.94
CA ILE A 14 -31.27 -51.47 -27.79
C ILE A 14 -31.18 -51.99 -26.35
N LEU A 15 -31.53 -53.28 -26.25
CA LEU A 15 -31.07 -54.34 -25.36
C LEU A 15 -30.30 -53.94 -24.08
N VAL A 16 -30.93 -54.24 -22.95
CA VAL A 16 -30.26 -54.57 -21.70
C VAL A 16 -29.53 -55.90 -21.88
N PHE A 17 -28.20 -55.88 -21.81
CA PHE A 17 -27.40 -57.06 -21.53
C PHE A 17 -26.69 -56.86 -20.19
N CYS A 18 -27.29 -57.43 -19.14
CA CYS A 18 -26.64 -57.65 -17.86
C CYS A 18 -25.58 -58.74 -18.05
N ILE A 19 -24.32 -58.33 -18.22
CA ILE A 19 -23.16 -59.16 -17.88
C ILE A 19 -22.40 -58.37 -16.83
N GLY A 20 -22.32 -58.96 -15.63
CA GLY A 20 -21.54 -58.41 -14.53
C GLY A 20 -20.09 -58.27 -14.94
N ALA A 21 -19.69 -57.04 -15.26
CA ALA A 21 -18.33 -56.63 -15.04
C ALA A 21 -18.22 -56.41 -13.54
N SER A 22 -17.62 -57.38 -12.84
CA SER A 22 -16.95 -57.12 -11.58
C SER A 22 -16.04 -55.92 -11.81
N ILE A 23 -16.51 -54.72 -11.45
CA ILE A 23 -15.64 -53.56 -11.30
C ILE A 23 -14.63 -54.03 -10.26
N PRO A 24 -13.33 -54.18 -10.59
CA PRO A 24 -12.36 -54.28 -9.54
C PRO A 24 -12.47 -52.93 -8.84
N VAL A 25 -13.14 -52.93 -7.70
CA VAL A 25 -12.90 -51.93 -6.68
C VAL A 25 -11.43 -52.13 -6.38
N LEU A 26 -10.58 -51.38 -7.08
CA LEU A 26 -9.26 -51.06 -6.57
C LEU A 26 -9.58 -50.31 -5.27
N THR A 27 -9.65 -51.08 -4.18
CA THR A 27 -9.21 -50.62 -2.88
C THR A 27 -7.72 -50.32 -3.02
N GLY A 28 -7.42 -49.25 -3.75
CA GLY A 28 -6.23 -48.48 -3.52
C GLY A 28 -6.38 -47.99 -2.09
N SER A 29 -5.88 -48.79 -1.15
CA SER A 29 -5.26 -48.24 0.03
C SER A 29 -4.06 -47.45 -0.49
N SER A 30 -4.33 -46.27 -1.03
CA SER A 30 -3.39 -45.18 -0.90
C SER A 30 -3.39 -44.90 0.60
N GLN A 31 -2.64 -45.71 1.36
CA GLN A 31 -1.85 -45.12 2.41
C GLN A 31 -1.14 -43.99 1.70
N VAL A 32 -1.58 -42.76 1.98
CA VAL A 32 -0.72 -41.61 1.80
C VAL A 32 0.40 -41.89 2.77
N THR A 33 1.41 -42.62 2.31
CA THR A 33 2.69 -42.70 2.98
C THR A 33 3.10 -41.24 3.09
N GLU A 34 3.10 -40.68 4.30
CA GLU A 34 3.65 -39.37 4.62
C GLU A 34 5.13 -39.39 4.30
N GLN A 35 5.47 -39.34 3.01
CA GLN A 35 6.86 -39.44 2.61
C GLN A 35 7.14 -38.80 1.27
N HIS A 36 6.48 -37.67 1.00
CA HIS A 36 7.02 -36.63 0.12
C HIS A 36 6.67 -35.22 0.63
N SER A 37 6.74 -34.98 1.94
CA SER A 37 7.27 -33.67 2.34
C SER A 37 8.74 -33.73 1.96
N ALA A 38 9.15 -32.96 0.94
CA ALA A 38 10.57 -32.71 0.75
C ALA A 38 11.09 -32.29 2.13
N LYS A 39 11.95 -33.11 2.76
CA LYS A 39 12.55 -32.77 4.05
C LYS A 39 13.27 -31.45 3.80
N SER A 40 12.63 -30.36 4.19
CA SER A 40 13.21 -29.05 4.04
C SER A 40 14.49 -29.06 4.84
N GLU A 41 15.63 -28.97 4.17
CA GLU A 41 16.95 -28.89 4.83
C GLU A 41 17.11 -27.57 5.60
N VAL A 42 16.16 -26.65 5.43
CA VAL A 42 16.04 -25.37 6.13
C VAL A 42 14.78 -25.30 7.00
N PRO A 43 14.81 -24.60 8.15
CA PRO A 43 13.69 -24.48 9.10
C PRO A 43 12.58 -23.53 8.59
N TYR A 44 12.25 -23.60 7.30
CA TYR A 44 11.22 -22.77 6.68
C TYR A 44 9.85 -23.43 6.88
N CYS A 45 9.03 -22.86 7.76
CA CYS A 45 7.67 -23.29 8.03
C CYS A 45 6.67 -22.21 7.56
N VAL A 46 5.69 -22.61 6.77
CA VAL A 46 4.60 -21.76 6.27
C VAL A 46 3.33 -22.16 7.01
N THR A 47 2.73 -21.25 7.78
CA THR A 47 1.50 -21.45 8.55
C THR A 47 0.55 -20.25 8.45
N SER A 48 -0.77 -20.47 8.45
CA SER A 48 -1.69 -19.33 8.34
C SER A 48 -1.54 -18.39 9.55
N PRO A 49 -1.38 -17.06 9.34
CA PRO A 49 -1.32 -16.12 10.45
C PRO A 49 -2.65 -16.09 11.20
N THR A 50 -2.61 -15.96 12.52
CA THR A 50 -3.85 -15.85 13.31
C THR A 50 -4.48 -14.48 13.13
N VAL A 51 -5.66 -14.44 12.50
CA VAL A 51 -6.50 -13.24 12.45
C VAL A 51 -6.98 -12.88 13.86
N PRO A 52 -6.71 -11.67 14.37
CA PRO A 52 -7.22 -11.24 15.67
C PRO A 52 -8.75 -11.10 15.65
N ALA A 53 -9.41 -11.28 16.80
CA ALA A 53 -10.87 -11.12 16.89
C ALA A 53 -11.31 -9.66 16.70
N GLN A 54 -10.43 -8.71 17.00
CA GLN A 54 -10.66 -7.28 16.87
C GLN A 54 -9.34 -6.56 16.56
N VAL A 55 -9.44 -5.40 15.93
CA VAL A 55 -8.32 -4.46 15.72
C VAL A 55 -8.76 -3.06 16.06
N THR A 56 -7.80 -2.15 16.26
CA THR A 56 -8.09 -0.74 16.50
C THR A 56 -7.68 0.10 15.30
N PHE A 57 -8.50 1.08 14.91
CA PHE A 57 -8.17 2.09 13.90
C PHE A 57 -8.67 3.45 14.39
N ASP A 58 -7.77 4.42 14.56
CA ASP A 58 -8.04 5.69 15.27
C ASP A 58 -8.77 5.53 16.62
N GLY A 59 -8.33 4.61 17.46
CA GLY A 59 -8.99 4.35 18.75
C GLY A 59 -10.34 3.63 18.65
N GLU A 60 -10.96 3.54 17.47
CA GLU A 60 -12.16 2.74 17.26
C GLU A 60 -11.83 1.25 17.19
N THR A 61 -12.61 0.43 17.90
CA THR A 61 -12.46 -1.02 17.89
C THR A 61 -13.33 -1.63 16.78
N ILE A 62 -12.69 -2.32 15.85
CA ILE A 62 -13.33 -3.01 14.73
C ILE A 62 -13.40 -4.50 15.06
N ASP A 63 -14.62 -5.03 15.15
CA ASP A 63 -14.88 -6.46 15.29
C ASP A 63 -14.65 -7.19 13.96
N LEU A 64 -13.77 -8.20 14.00
CA LEU A 64 -13.39 -9.05 12.87
C LEU A 64 -13.94 -10.48 12.98
N ARG A 65 -14.83 -10.77 13.94
CA ARG A 65 -15.41 -12.12 14.12
C ARG A 65 -16.45 -12.48 13.07
N ARG A 66 -17.10 -11.48 12.46
CA ARG A 66 -18.00 -11.69 11.33
C ARG A 66 -17.22 -12.28 10.15
N TYR A 67 -17.76 -13.33 9.52
CA TYR A 67 -17.05 -14.09 8.49
C TYR A 67 -16.51 -13.19 7.35
N ASP A 68 -17.32 -12.22 6.90
CA ASP A 68 -17.00 -11.31 5.82
C ASP A 68 -15.80 -10.41 6.14
N ARG A 69 -15.68 -9.96 7.39
CA ARG A 69 -14.54 -9.14 7.86
C ARG A 69 -13.33 -10.02 8.15
N ARG A 70 -13.56 -11.21 8.72
CA ARG A 70 -12.50 -12.15 9.08
C ARG A 70 -11.72 -12.62 7.88
N GLU A 71 -12.41 -13.09 6.85
CA GLU A 71 -11.81 -13.61 5.62
C GLU A 71 -11.12 -12.51 4.81
N ARG A 72 -11.68 -11.28 4.81
CA ARG A 72 -11.03 -10.12 4.18
C ARG A 72 -9.75 -9.70 4.91
N MET A 73 -9.74 -9.72 6.24
CA MET A 73 -8.52 -9.48 7.03
C MET A 73 -7.50 -10.59 6.81
N ASP A 74 -7.92 -11.86 6.86
CA ASP A 74 -7.07 -13.04 6.68
C ASP A 74 -6.29 -12.95 5.37
N ARG A 75 -7.00 -12.67 4.27
CA ARG A 75 -6.40 -12.50 2.94
C ARG A 75 -5.25 -11.50 2.94
N GLU A 76 -5.43 -10.34 3.55
CA GLU A 76 -4.40 -9.29 3.54
C GLU A 76 -3.26 -9.59 4.52
N MET A 77 -3.56 -10.20 5.67
CA MET A 77 -2.53 -10.69 6.59
C MET A 77 -1.65 -11.76 5.94
N MET A 78 -2.26 -12.72 5.23
CA MET A 78 -1.52 -13.71 4.44
C MET A 78 -0.64 -13.02 3.40
N ALA A 79 -1.18 -12.07 2.64
CA ALA A 79 -0.42 -11.36 1.60
C ALA A 79 0.83 -10.67 2.17
N PHE A 80 0.68 -9.88 3.22
CA PHE A 80 1.82 -9.20 3.84
C PHE A 80 2.79 -10.15 4.54
N THR A 81 2.31 -11.24 5.16
CA THR A 81 3.19 -12.23 5.82
C THR A 81 4.06 -12.94 4.77
N TYR A 82 3.46 -13.32 3.63
CA TYR A 82 4.14 -14.17 2.65
C TYR A 82 4.86 -13.45 1.52
N MET A 83 4.58 -12.16 1.32
CA MET A 83 5.38 -11.29 0.45
C MET A 83 6.61 -10.76 1.19
N HIS A 84 7.44 -11.66 1.70
CA HIS A 84 8.47 -11.34 2.69
C HIS A 84 9.43 -10.22 2.25
N SER A 85 9.93 -10.29 1.02
CA SER A 85 10.85 -9.28 0.48
C SER A 85 10.20 -7.90 0.43
N THR A 86 8.93 -7.83 0.04
CA THR A 86 8.15 -6.59 0.02
C THR A 86 7.95 -6.07 1.43
N THR A 87 7.48 -6.89 2.37
CA THR A 87 7.21 -6.46 3.75
C THR A 87 8.47 -6.03 4.49
N MET A 88 9.59 -6.74 4.33
CA MET A 88 10.87 -6.30 4.87
C MET A 88 11.29 -4.96 4.27
N LEU A 89 11.14 -4.77 2.96
CA LEU A 89 11.46 -3.50 2.30
C LEU A 89 10.55 -2.34 2.78
N LEU A 90 9.28 -2.62 3.04
CA LEU A 90 8.33 -1.67 3.62
C LEU A 90 8.79 -1.21 5.00
N ILE A 91 9.16 -2.13 5.90
CA ILE A 91 9.66 -1.80 7.24
C ILE A 91 10.94 -0.96 7.15
N LYS A 92 11.87 -1.34 6.26
CA LYS A 92 13.11 -0.57 6.03
C LYS A 92 12.82 0.87 5.59
N ARG A 93 11.89 1.05 4.64
CA ARG A 93 11.49 2.37 4.13
C ARG A 93 10.69 3.19 5.14
N ALA A 94 9.88 2.55 5.98
CA ALA A 94 9.14 3.24 7.01
C ALA A 94 10.06 3.95 8.00
N ASN A 95 11.20 3.34 8.34
CA ASN A 95 12.24 3.98 9.15
C ASN A 95 12.80 5.28 8.55
N ARG A 96 12.74 5.43 7.23
CA ARG A 96 13.12 6.66 6.53
C ARG A 96 12.01 7.70 6.53
N TYR A 97 10.78 7.29 6.25
CA TYR A 97 9.71 8.23 5.94
C TYR A 97 8.82 8.57 7.13
N PHE A 98 8.47 7.60 7.99
CA PHE A 98 7.59 7.86 9.13
C PHE A 98 8.06 8.97 10.05
N PRO A 99 9.37 9.13 10.37
CA PRO A 99 9.86 10.28 11.15
C PRO A 99 9.52 11.66 10.55
N ILE A 100 9.31 11.74 9.24
CA ILE A 100 8.92 12.96 8.52
C ILE A 100 7.40 13.11 8.51
N ILE A 101 6.67 12.01 8.36
CA ILE A 101 5.22 12.00 8.13
C ILE A 101 4.43 12.16 9.42
N GLU A 102 4.77 11.41 10.47
CA GLU A 102 4.00 11.36 11.72
C GLU A 102 3.85 12.76 12.38
N PRO A 103 4.90 13.61 12.45
CA PRO A 103 4.75 14.97 12.97
C PRO A 103 3.78 15.82 12.15
N ILE A 104 3.72 15.64 10.83
CA ILE A 104 2.82 16.39 9.94
C ILE A 104 1.37 15.92 10.15
N LEU A 105 1.13 14.61 10.24
CA LEU A 105 -0.20 14.07 10.55
C LEU A 105 -0.70 14.60 11.90
N LYS A 106 0.13 14.49 12.93
CA LYS A 106 -0.17 14.98 14.28
C LYS A 106 -0.48 16.48 14.29
N ALA A 107 0.33 17.31 13.62
CA ALA A 107 0.12 18.75 13.54
C ALA A 107 -1.19 19.13 12.82
N ASN A 108 -1.73 18.25 11.97
CA ASN A 108 -2.98 18.46 11.26
C ASN A 108 -4.20 17.82 11.93
N GLY A 109 -4.01 17.10 13.05
CA GLY A 109 -5.06 16.35 13.74
C GLY A 109 -5.52 15.11 12.97
N ILE A 110 -4.64 14.52 12.16
CA ILE A 110 -4.92 13.27 11.45
C ILE A 110 -4.44 12.10 12.32
N PRO A 111 -5.22 11.00 12.42
CA PRO A 111 -4.79 9.80 13.11
C PRO A 111 -3.49 9.24 12.53
N ASP A 112 -2.60 8.79 13.40
CA ASP A 112 -1.30 8.24 13.02
C ASP A 112 -1.44 7.03 12.07
N ASP A 113 -2.52 6.26 12.22
CA ASP A 113 -2.84 5.10 11.39
C ASP A 113 -2.93 5.42 9.88
N PHE A 114 -3.19 6.67 9.49
CA PHE A 114 -3.23 7.08 8.08
C PHE A 114 -1.87 6.99 7.38
N LYS A 115 -0.76 6.90 8.13
CA LYS A 115 0.56 6.66 7.52
C LYS A 115 0.61 5.35 6.74
N TYR A 116 -0.19 4.35 7.13
CA TYR A 116 -0.27 3.06 6.46
C TYR A 116 -0.94 3.12 5.08
N LEU A 117 -1.62 4.23 4.72
CA LEU A 117 -2.06 4.43 3.33
C LEU A 117 -0.86 4.45 2.38
N MET A 118 0.23 5.14 2.73
CA MET A 118 1.42 5.16 1.87
C MET A 118 2.05 3.77 1.71
N VAL A 119 1.89 2.88 2.70
CA VAL A 119 2.35 1.49 2.62
C VAL A 119 1.60 0.76 1.51
N ILE A 120 0.27 0.88 1.46
CA ILE A 120 -0.55 0.14 0.50
C ILE A 120 -0.65 0.82 -0.88
N GLU A 121 -0.46 2.14 -0.93
CA GLU A 121 -0.52 2.96 -2.15
C GLU A 121 0.76 2.89 -2.98
N SER A 122 1.91 3.13 -2.35
CA SER A 122 3.18 3.32 -3.04
C SER A 122 4.26 2.33 -2.63
N ASN A 123 3.99 1.43 -1.69
CA ASN A 123 5.01 0.65 -0.99
C ASN A 123 6.12 1.54 -0.40
N LEU A 124 5.74 2.72 0.10
CA LEU A 124 6.65 3.77 0.56
C LEU A 124 7.73 4.14 -0.47
N ASN A 125 7.42 4.04 -1.76
CA ASN A 125 8.29 4.45 -2.84
C ASN A 125 7.99 5.90 -3.22
N ASN A 126 8.88 6.83 -2.85
CA ASN A 126 8.69 8.26 -3.09
C ASN A 126 8.67 8.63 -4.58
N ILE A 127 9.15 7.77 -5.48
CA ILE A 127 9.11 7.97 -6.94
C ILE A 127 8.02 7.13 -7.64
N ALA A 128 7.12 6.48 -6.89
CA ALA A 128 6.07 5.64 -7.46
C ALA A 128 5.19 6.42 -8.46
N ARG A 129 4.84 5.76 -9.56
CA ARG A 129 3.85 6.23 -10.52
C ARG A 129 2.99 5.06 -10.99
N SER A 130 1.68 5.14 -10.83
CA SER A 130 0.77 4.11 -11.32
C SER A 130 0.55 4.23 -12.83
N PRO A 131 0.07 3.16 -13.50
CA PRO A 131 -0.33 3.23 -14.91
C PRO A 131 -1.42 4.29 -15.18
N ALA A 132 -2.30 4.55 -14.21
CA ALA A 132 -3.33 5.59 -14.30
C ALA A 132 -2.75 7.02 -14.09
N GLY A 133 -1.52 7.15 -13.62
CA GLY A 133 -0.84 8.42 -13.43
C GLY A 133 -0.87 8.98 -12.01
N ALA A 134 -1.32 8.21 -11.03
CA ALA A 134 -1.14 8.50 -9.61
C ALA A 134 0.36 8.53 -9.26
N ALA A 135 0.80 9.43 -8.38
CA ALA A 135 2.23 9.66 -8.15
C ALA A 135 2.62 9.94 -6.69
N GLY A 136 3.87 9.58 -6.35
CA GLY A 136 4.49 9.81 -5.04
C GLY A 136 3.99 8.87 -3.95
N LEU A 137 4.38 9.14 -2.70
CA LEU A 137 4.05 8.32 -1.53
C LEU A 137 2.54 8.14 -1.32
N TRP A 138 1.80 9.23 -1.56
CA TRP A 138 0.36 9.32 -1.38
C TRP A 138 -0.44 8.93 -2.64
N GLN A 139 0.22 8.63 -3.76
CA GLN A 139 -0.43 8.27 -5.03
C GLN A 139 -1.52 9.26 -5.46
N PHE A 140 -1.23 10.56 -5.41
CA PHE A 140 -2.18 11.56 -5.90
C PHE A 140 -2.33 11.51 -7.42
N MET A 141 -3.56 11.53 -7.91
CA MET A 141 -3.85 11.85 -9.30
C MET A 141 -3.48 13.33 -9.59
N PRO A 142 -3.09 13.69 -10.83
CA PRO A 142 -2.65 15.06 -11.13
C PRO A 142 -3.69 16.12 -10.79
N ALA A 143 -4.96 15.87 -11.10
CA ALA A 143 -6.06 16.78 -10.82
C ALA A 143 -6.27 16.96 -9.30
N THR A 144 -6.33 15.86 -8.55
CA THR A 144 -6.48 15.86 -7.10
C THR A 144 -5.30 16.54 -6.41
N GLY A 145 -4.06 16.30 -6.86
CA GLY A 145 -2.89 16.99 -6.33
C GLY A 145 -3.02 18.51 -6.43
N ARG A 146 -3.44 19.02 -7.60
CA ARG A 146 -3.70 20.45 -7.81
C ARG A 146 -4.84 20.98 -6.95
N GLU A 147 -5.94 20.23 -6.82
CA GLU A 147 -7.08 20.57 -5.97
C GLU A 147 -6.65 20.83 -4.51
N PHE A 148 -5.71 20.02 -3.98
CA PHE A 148 -5.19 20.18 -2.62
C PHE A 148 -3.95 21.08 -2.51
N GLY A 149 -3.61 21.80 -3.59
CA GLY A 149 -2.63 22.88 -3.60
C GLY A 149 -1.20 22.46 -3.98
N LEU A 150 -1.02 21.29 -4.60
CA LEU A 150 0.26 20.88 -5.17
C LEU A 150 0.46 21.47 -6.57
N GLU A 151 1.66 21.93 -6.87
CA GLU A 151 2.08 22.21 -8.23
C GLU A 151 2.33 20.91 -9.00
N VAL A 152 1.68 20.75 -10.15
CA VAL A 152 1.81 19.56 -11.01
C VAL A 152 1.87 19.98 -12.47
N ASN A 153 3.07 19.98 -13.04
CA ASN A 153 3.39 20.25 -14.44
C ASN A 153 4.66 19.47 -14.88
N ASP A 154 5.09 19.65 -16.13
CA ASP A 154 6.21 18.88 -16.71
C ASP A 154 7.60 19.25 -16.16
N ASN A 155 7.73 20.38 -15.44
CA ASN A 155 9.00 20.80 -14.83
C ASN A 155 9.03 20.53 -13.32
N VAL A 156 7.88 20.65 -12.65
CA VAL A 156 7.69 20.51 -11.21
C VAL A 156 6.44 19.68 -10.93
N ASP A 157 6.61 18.62 -10.13
CA ASP A 157 5.50 17.78 -9.66
C ASP A 157 5.64 17.50 -8.16
N GLU A 158 4.98 18.34 -7.36
CA GLU A 158 5.03 18.31 -5.90
C GLU A 158 4.30 17.10 -5.29
N ARG A 159 3.67 16.24 -6.09
CA ARG A 159 3.20 14.92 -5.61
C ARG A 159 4.35 14.03 -5.16
N TYR A 160 5.54 14.24 -5.72
CA TYR A 160 6.78 13.58 -5.30
C TYR A 160 7.47 14.28 -4.12
N HIS A 161 7.02 15.48 -3.72
CA HIS A 161 7.57 16.19 -2.57
C HIS A 161 6.92 15.69 -1.28
N ILE A 162 7.69 15.03 -0.42
CA ILE A 162 7.19 14.28 0.75
C ILE A 162 6.31 15.14 1.66
N GLU A 163 6.82 16.27 2.15
CA GLU A 163 6.12 17.11 3.13
C GLU A 163 4.91 17.81 2.50
N LYS A 164 5.05 18.38 1.30
CA LYS A 164 3.94 19.05 0.60
C LYS A 164 2.81 18.08 0.29
N ALA A 165 3.12 16.92 -0.27
CA ALA A 165 2.13 15.89 -0.56
C ALA A 165 1.44 15.39 0.73
N THR A 166 2.16 15.30 1.84
CA THR A 166 1.58 14.93 3.14
C THR A 166 0.62 15.98 3.68
N VAL A 167 0.96 17.26 3.56
CA VAL A 167 0.03 18.36 3.90
C VAL A 167 -1.21 18.33 2.99
N ALA A 168 -1.05 18.05 1.70
CA ALA A 168 -2.17 17.89 0.78
C ALA A 168 -3.07 16.69 1.16
N ALA A 169 -2.48 15.55 1.55
CA ALA A 169 -3.19 14.40 2.07
C ALA A 169 -3.97 14.74 3.35
N CYS A 170 -3.37 15.48 4.28
CA CYS A 170 -4.07 15.96 5.47
C CYS A 170 -5.31 16.79 5.12
N LYS A 171 -5.23 17.69 4.13
CA LYS A 171 -6.38 18.48 3.68
C LYS A 171 -7.49 17.59 3.11
N TYR A 172 -7.13 16.59 2.30
CA TYR A 172 -8.08 15.61 1.80
C TYR A 172 -8.78 14.88 2.94
N PHE A 173 -8.00 14.35 3.90
CA PHE A 173 -8.54 13.57 5.02
C PHE A 173 -9.49 14.40 5.88
N LYS A 174 -9.17 15.67 6.17
CA LYS A 174 -10.06 16.57 6.92
C LYS A 174 -11.35 16.85 6.17
N GLN A 175 -11.29 17.08 4.86
CA GLN A 175 -12.48 17.29 4.04
C GLN A 175 -13.38 16.05 4.04
N ALA A 176 -12.80 14.87 3.84
CA ALA A 176 -13.54 13.61 3.86
C ALA A 176 -14.11 13.31 5.27
N TYR A 177 -13.34 13.55 6.33
CA TYR A 177 -13.80 13.32 7.69
C TYR A 177 -14.93 14.26 8.09
N ALA A 178 -14.87 15.54 7.68
CA ALA A 178 -15.97 16.49 7.89
C ALA A 178 -17.28 16.03 7.23
N LYS A 179 -17.20 15.20 6.18
CA LYS A 179 -18.35 14.62 5.52
C LYS A 179 -18.86 13.34 6.18
N TYR A 180 -17.97 12.45 6.61
CA TYR A 180 -18.34 11.11 7.06
C TYR A 180 -18.38 10.93 8.59
N GLY A 181 -17.55 11.65 9.33
CA GLY A 181 -17.33 11.42 10.77
C GLY A 181 -16.73 10.04 11.11
N ASP A 182 -16.35 9.24 10.12
CA ASP A 182 -15.82 7.88 10.24
C ASP A 182 -14.51 7.78 9.46
N TRP A 183 -13.40 7.51 10.15
CA TRP A 183 -12.07 7.41 9.54
C TRP A 183 -11.92 6.21 8.60
N MET A 184 -12.64 5.12 8.85
CA MET A 184 -12.63 3.99 7.93
C MET A 184 -13.32 4.35 6.62
N ALA A 185 -14.43 5.10 6.68
CA ALA A 185 -15.06 5.67 5.49
C ALA A 185 -14.15 6.67 4.75
N VAL A 186 -13.36 7.48 5.48
CA VAL A 186 -12.33 8.33 4.88
C VAL A 186 -11.28 7.51 4.13
N SER A 187 -10.81 6.40 4.71
CA SER A 187 -9.84 5.53 4.04
C SER A 187 -10.41 4.90 2.76
N ALA A 188 -11.66 4.41 2.80
CA ALA A 188 -12.34 3.88 1.62
C ALA A 188 -12.52 4.95 0.53
N ALA A 189 -12.85 6.17 0.95
CA ALA A 189 -13.03 7.30 0.04
C ALA A 189 -11.71 7.73 -0.62
N TYR A 190 -10.58 7.58 0.07
CA TYR A 190 -9.26 7.87 -0.51
C TYR A 190 -8.99 7.03 -1.76
N ASN A 191 -9.30 5.72 -1.71
CA ASN A 191 -9.17 4.83 -2.85
C ASN A 191 -10.25 5.02 -3.92
N ALA A 192 -11.52 5.03 -3.52
CA ALA A 192 -12.63 4.98 -4.48
C ALA A 192 -13.21 6.34 -4.88
N GLY A 193 -12.78 7.42 -4.24
CA GLY A 193 -13.37 8.74 -4.34
C GLY A 193 -14.58 8.92 -3.41
N GLN A 194 -14.72 10.14 -2.86
CA GLN A 194 -15.79 10.46 -1.93
C GLN A 194 -17.19 10.30 -2.55
N GLY A 195 -17.39 10.71 -3.80
CA GLY A 195 -18.69 10.57 -4.48
C GLY A 195 -19.15 9.12 -4.58
N ARG A 196 -18.22 8.19 -4.85
CA ARG A 196 -18.53 6.76 -4.93
C ARG A 196 -18.91 6.20 -3.57
N ILE A 197 -18.14 6.47 -2.52
CA ILE A 197 -18.43 5.97 -1.17
C ILE A 197 -19.77 6.51 -0.66
N SER A 198 -20.05 7.81 -0.84
CA SER A 198 -21.34 8.38 -0.46
C SER A 198 -22.50 7.69 -1.18
N SER A 199 -22.40 7.55 -2.51
CA SER A 199 -23.46 6.90 -3.29
C SER A 199 -23.67 5.44 -2.89
N GLN A 200 -22.64 4.72 -2.45
CA GLN A 200 -22.76 3.31 -2.06
C GLN A 200 -23.32 3.15 -0.65
N LEU A 201 -22.96 4.02 0.29
CA LEU A 201 -23.60 4.10 1.61
C LEU A 201 -25.12 4.29 1.45
N ASP A 202 -25.52 5.26 0.63
CA ASP A 202 -26.93 5.56 0.38
C ASP A 202 -27.65 4.39 -0.31
N LYS A 203 -27.08 3.85 -1.40
CA LYS A 203 -27.72 2.79 -2.19
C LYS A 203 -27.86 1.47 -1.46
N GLN A 204 -26.89 1.15 -0.60
CA GLN A 204 -26.87 -0.12 0.13
C GLN A 204 -27.47 0.01 1.53
N LEU A 205 -27.94 1.20 1.91
CA LEU A 205 -28.48 1.51 3.23
C LEU A 205 -27.50 1.12 4.35
N ALA A 206 -26.20 1.29 4.08
CA ALA A 206 -25.13 0.90 4.99
C ALA A 206 -24.71 2.11 5.83
N SER A 207 -24.58 1.90 7.15
CA SER A 207 -24.11 2.94 8.08
C SER A 207 -22.58 3.03 8.15
N HIS A 208 -21.85 2.05 7.65
CA HIS A 208 -20.40 1.96 7.77
C HIS A 208 -19.77 1.40 6.49
N ALA A 209 -18.65 1.99 6.08
CA ALA A 209 -17.99 1.64 4.83
C ALA A 209 -17.56 0.17 4.74
N MET A 210 -17.24 -0.46 5.87
CA MET A 210 -16.82 -1.86 5.95
C MET A 210 -17.93 -2.85 5.58
N ASP A 211 -19.20 -2.42 5.63
CA ASP A 211 -20.35 -3.23 5.26
C ASP A 211 -20.76 -3.03 3.78
N LEU A 212 -20.06 -2.17 3.05
CA LEU A 212 -20.33 -1.96 1.63
C LEU A 212 -19.86 -3.15 0.77
N TRP A 213 -20.71 -3.51 -0.18
CA TRP A 213 -20.35 -4.32 -1.33
C TRP A 213 -19.72 -3.43 -2.41
N LEU A 214 -18.39 -3.38 -2.44
CA LEU A 214 -17.62 -2.60 -3.42
C LEU A 214 -16.87 -3.53 -4.37
N VAL A 215 -16.37 -2.96 -5.47
CA VAL A 215 -15.40 -3.65 -6.32
C VAL A 215 -14.22 -4.14 -5.48
N GLU A 216 -13.65 -5.27 -5.89
CA GLU A 216 -12.67 -6.01 -5.09
C GLU A 216 -11.53 -5.13 -4.56
N GLU A 217 -10.96 -4.27 -5.41
CA GLU A 217 -9.88 -3.37 -5.02
C GLU A 217 -10.23 -2.50 -3.80
N THR A 218 -11.37 -1.81 -3.84
CA THR A 218 -11.81 -0.93 -2.75
C THR A 218 -12.28 -1.72 -1.53
N SER A 219 -12.97 -2.84 -1.72
CA SER A 219 -13.39 -3.73 -0.63
C SER A 219 -12.19 -4.21 0.20
N ARG A 220 -11.08 -4.52 -0.48
CA ARG A 220 -9.83 -4.94 0.17
C ARG A 220 -9.07 -3.79 0.83
N TYR A 221 -9.21 -2.57 0.31
CA TYR A 221 -8.41 -1.42 0.71
C TYR A 221 -8.40 -1.19 2.24
N MET A 222 -9.57 -1.17 2.86
CA MET A 222 -9.70 -0.99 4.32
C MET A 222 -8.96 -2.07 5.12
N PHE A 223 -9.10 -3.34 4.72
CA PHE A 223 -8.43 -4.46 5.39
C PHE A 223 -6.92 -4.50 5.11
N ARG A 224 -6.48 -4.02 3.94
CA ARG A 224 -5.04 -3.88 3.62
C ARG A 224 -4.35 -2.91 4.59
N ILE A 225 -5.02 -1.82 4.96
CA ILE A 225 -4.49 -0.85 5.92
C ILE A 225 -4.40 -1.49 7.31
N LEU A 226 -5.46 -2.19 7.74
CA LEU A 226 -5.50 -2.88 9.03
C LEU A 226 -4.42 -3.97 9.13
N ALA A 227 -4.24 -4.76 8.08
CA ALA A 227 -3.20 -5.80 8.01
C ALA A 227 -1.79 -5.19 8.02
N ALA A 228 -1.58 -4.09 7.27
CA ALA A 228 -0.31 -3.36 7.31
C ALA A 228 -0.02 -2.88 8.74
N LYS A 229 -0.99 -2.24 9.41
CA LYS A 229 -0.86 -1.81 10.82
C LYS A 229 -0.49 -2.97 11.74
N GLU A 230 -1.24 -4.07 11.68
CA GLU A 230 -1.05 -5.24 12.54
C GLU A 230 0.37 -5.82 12.42
N ILE A 231 0.88 -5.94 11.19
CA ILE A 231 2.20 -6.50 10.91
C ILE A 231 3.31 -5.52 11.28
N PHE A 232 3.12 -4.23 11.02
CA PHE A 232 4.09 -3.20 11.43
C PHE A 232 4.20 -3.05 12.95
N ASN A 233 3.13 -3.32 13.69
CA ASN A 233 3.16 -3.26 15.15
C ASN A 233 3.73 -4.55 15.78
N ASN A 234 3.74 -5.66 15.03
CA ASN A 234 4.17 -6.96 15.54
C ASN A 234 5.03 -7.76 14.54
N PRO A 235 6.07 -7.19 13.91
CA PRO A 235 6.74 -7.82 12.77
C PRO A 235 7.37 -9.19 13.11
N GLN A 236 7.92 -9.36 14.32
CA GLN A 236 8.51 -10.62 14.76
C GLN A 236 7.47 -11.75 14.86
N ARG A 237 6.23 -11.43 15.24
CA ARG A 237 5.12 -12.40 15.29
C ARG A 237 4.83 -13.00 13.92
N TYR A 238 5.15 -12.27 12.84
CA TYR A 238 4.96 -12.68 11.45
C TYR A 238 6.27 -13.12 10.78
N GLY A 239 7.33 -13.38 11.55
CA GLY A 239 8.61 -13.91 11.04
C GLY A 239 9.56 -12.85 10.47
N PHE A 240 9.28 -11.56 10.64
CA PHE A 240 10.16 -10.49 10.18
C PHE A 240 11.18 -10.11 11.26
N LEU A 241 12.38 -10.67 11.12
CA LEU A 241 13.50 -10.47 12.05
C LEU A 241 14.52 -9.49 11.45
N LEU A 242 14.25 -8.19 11.56
CA LEU A 242 15.19 -7.16 11.13
C LEU A 242 16.12 -6.73 12.28
N LYS A 243 17.32 -6.28 11.95
CA LYS A 243 18.22 -5.56 12.86
C LYS A 243 18.22 -4.09 12.50
N ARG A 244 18.63 -3.22 13.42
CA ARG A 244 18.75 -1.76 13.19
C ARG A 244 19.53 -1.42 11.93
N GLU A 245 20.64 -2.12 11.68
CA GLU A 245 21.50 -1.93 10.49
C GLU A 245 20.82 -2.27 9.16
N HIS A 246 19.75 -3.06 9.19
CA HIS A 246 18.98 -3.38 7.98
C HIS A 246 18.08 -2.23 7.53
N LEU A 247 17.71 -1.33 8.44
CA LEU A 247 16.74 -0.26 8.21
C LEU A 247 17.35 0.87 7.38
N TYR A 248 16.49 1.61 6.68
CA TYR A 248 16.93 2.82 5.98
C TYR A 248 16.73 4.02 6.91
N PRO A 249 17.79 4.73 7.33
CA PRO A 249 17.62 5.94 8.11
C PRO A 249 17.09 7.08 7.22
N PRO A 250 16.51 8.13 7.84
CA PRO A 250 16.33 9.43 7.19
C PRO A 250 17.65 9.89 6.59
N ILE A 251 17.59 10.56 5.42
CA ILE A 251 18.79 11.11 4.78
C ILE A 251 18.99 12.53 5.32
N PRO A 252 20.07 12.85 6.05
CA PRO A 252 20.40 14.21 6.39
C PRO A 252 20.66 15.05 5.14
N TYR A 253 20.03 16.21 5.06
CA TYR A 253 20.18 17.14 3.95
C TYR A 253 20.29 18.58 4.43
N LYS A 254 20.97 19.41 3.63
CA LYS A 254 20.91 20.87 3.69
C LYS A 254 19.73 21.36 2.85
N LYS A 255 18.93 22.27 3.40
CA LYS A 255 17.90 22.99 2.67
C LYS A 255 18.51 24.19 1.93
N VAL A 256 18.33 24.25 0.62
CA VAL A 256 18.81 25.35 -0.23
C VAL A 256 17.61 26.00 -0.90
N THR A 257 17.40 27.28 -0.62
CA THR A 257 16.31 28.05 -1.22
C THR A 257 16.75 28.62 -2.57
N VAL A 258 15.95 28.41 -3.60
CA VAL A 258 16.18 28.95 -4.95
C VAL A 258 14.94 29.70 -5.42
N SER A 259 15.14 30.91 -5.95
CA SER A 259 14.09 31.75 -6.54
C SER A 259 14.33 32.06 -8.01
N THR A 260 15.43 31.55 -8.58
CA THR A 260 15.80 31.73 -9.99
C THR A 260 15.73 30.41 -10.75
N SER A 261 15.84 30.49 -12.08
CA SER A 261 16.00 29.32 -12.93
C SER A 261 17.34 28.62 -12.68
N ILE A 262 17.37 27.30 -12.90
CA ILE A 262 18.59 26.49 -12.99
C ILE A 262 18.61 25.87 -14.39
N ASN A 263 19.57 26.28 -15.22
CA ASN A 263 19.62 25.86 -16.62
C ASN A 263 19.99 24.39 -16.79
N ASP A 264 20.90 23.87 -15.96
CA ASP A 264 21.32 22.46 -15.97
C ASP A 264 21.46 21.94 -14.53
N LEU A 265 20.65 20.94 -14.18
CA LEU A 265 20.68 20.30 -12.87
C LEU A 265 21.92 19.42 -12.66
N ASN A 266 22.60 18.97 -13.72
CA ASN A 266 23.87 18.24 -13.62
C ASN A 266 24.98 19.16 -13.12
N ASP A 267 25.12 20.34 -13.75
CA ASP A 267 26.09 21.35 -13.33
C ASP A 267 25.77 21.88 -11.93
N TYR A 268 24.48 22.09 -11.64
CA TYR A 268 24.04 22.46 -10.29
C TYR A 268 24.42 21.37 -9.27
N ALA A 269 24.10 20.10 -9.52
CA ALA A 269 24.47 18.99 -8.63
C ALA A 269 25.99 18.94 -8.39
N LYS A 270 26.78 19.05 -9.47
CA LYS A 270 28.24 19.08 -9.41
C LYS A 270 28.75 20.25 -8.57
N SER A 271 28.15 21.45 -8.71
CA SER A 271 28.50 22.63 -7.90
C SER A 271 28.20 22.44 -6.40
N GLN A 272 27.23 21.59 -6.07
CA GLN A 272 26.89 21.22 -4.70
C GLN A 272 27.73 20.03 -4.17
N GLY A 273 28.64 19.48 -4.99
CA GLY A 273 29.48 18.33 -4.62
C GLY A 273 28.73 17.00 -4.56
N ILE A 274 27.60 16.88 -5.25
CA ILE A 274 26.79 15.65 -5.33
C ILE A 274 26.60 15.20 -6.77
N THR A 275 26.18 13.95 -6.96
CA THR A 275 25.78 13.44 -8.26
C THR A 275 24.38 13.92 -8.65
N TYR A 276 24.09 13.95 -9.95
CA TYR A 276 22.73 14.22 -10.43
C TYR A 276 21.71 13.21 -9.88
N ALA A 277 22.08 11.93 -9.76
CA ALA A 277 21.23 10.91 -9.17
C ALA A 277 20.85 11.24 -7.71
N GLN A 278 21.82 11.63 -6.88
CA GLN A 278 21.56 12.05 -5.49
C GLN A 278 20.66 13.28 -5.40
N LEU A 279 20.83 14.25 -6.32
CA LEU A 279 19.93 15.41 -6.39
C LEU A 279 18.49 14.98 -6.73
N ARG A 280 18.33 14.05 -7.69
CA ARG A 280 17.03 13.52 -8.12
C ARG A 280 16.36 12.67 -7.05
N ASP A 281 17.11 11.87 -6.30
CA ASP A 281 16.59 11.02 -5.24
C ASP A 281 16.01 11.84 -4.08
N THR A 282 16.65 12.96 -3.76
CA THR A 282 16.22 13.87 -2.69
C THR A 282 15.23 14.95 -3.15
N ASN A 283 15.15 15.21 -4.46
CA ASN A 283 14.22 16.16 -5.07
C ASN A 283 13.47 15.52 -6.25
N PRO A 284 12.73 14.41 -6.03
CA PRO A 284 12.07 13.69 -7.12
C PRO A 284 10.93 14.49 -7.79
N TRP A 285 10.53 15.60 -7.17
CA TRP A 285 9.57 16.58 -7.67
C TRP A 285 10.13 17.43 -8.82
N LEU A 286 11.45 17.52 -8.99
CA LEU A 286 12.03 18.05 -10.22
C LEU A 286 11.73 17.06 -11.33
N ARG A 287 11.13 17.49 -12.44
CA ARG A 287 10.66 16.56 -13.51
C ARG A 287 11.43 16.66 -14.82
N ASP A 288 12.30 17.66 -14.93
CA ASP A 288 13.16 17.90 -16.09
C ASP A 288 14.64 17.93 -15.67
N THR A 289 15.56 18.13 -16.63
CA THR A 289 17.00 18.35 -16.38
C THR A 289 17.34 19.81 -16.05
N SER A 290 16.32 20.68 -16.00
CA SER A 290 16.43 22.10 -15.65
C SER A 290 15.28 22.51 -14.71
N LEU A 291 15.42 23.62 -14.00
CA LEU A 291 14.33 24.29 -13.27
C LEU A 291 14.04 25.62 -13.96
N ARG A 292 12.92 25.72 -14.69
CA ARG A 292 12.65 26.87 -15.57
C ARG A 292 12.26 28.13 -14.81
N ASN A 293 11.56 28.00 -13.68
CA ASN A 293 11.17 29.03 -12.70
C ASN A 293 11.10 30.50 -13.18
N LYS A 294 10.40 30.78 -14.29
CA LYS A 294 10.29 32.14 -14.84
C LYS A 294 9.49 33.10 -13.96
N THR A 295 8.68 32.56 -13.06
CA THR A 295 7.78 33.32 -12.17
C THR A 295 8.47 33.84 -10.92
N GLY A 296 9.73 33.46 -10.67
CA GLY A 296 10.44 33.82 -9.43
C GLY A 296 9.91 33.10 -8.19
N LYS A 297 9.16 32.00 -8.37
CA LYS A 297 8.62 31.22 -7.25
C LYS A 297 9.78 30.65 -6.43
N THR A 298 9.61 30.64 -5.11
CA THR A 298 10.61 30.07 -4.22
C THR A 298 10.44 28.56 -4.09
N TYR A 299 11.51 27.83 -4.34
CA TYR A 299 11.62 26.39 -4.10
C TYR A 299 12.70 26.10 -3.04
N THR A 300 12.55 25.00 -2.33
CA THR A 300 13.58 24.47 -1.43
C THR A 300 14.08 23.16 -2.00
N LEU A 301 15.36 23.11 -2.34
CA LEU A 301 16.05 21.90 -2.75
C LEU A 301 16.73 21.27 -1.53
N TYR A 302 16.70 19.95 -1.47
CA TYR A 302 17.37 19.14 -0.45
C TYR A 302 18.68 18.61 -1.03
N ILE A 303 19.80 18.99 -0.44
CA ILE A 303 21.14 18.56 -0.86
C ILE A 303 21.66 17.61 0.22
N PRO A 304 21.86 16.30 -0.06
CA PRO A 304 22.44 15.37 0.90
C PRO A 304 23.73 15.90 1.51
N THR A 305 23.88 15.76 2.82
CA THR A 305 25.18 16.04 3.47
C THR A 305 26.16 14.90 3.17
N GLN A 306 27.45 15.10 3.45
CA GLN A 306 28.44 14.01 3.37
C GLN A 306 28.02 12.80 4.19
N GLU A 307 27.52 12.99 5.42
CA GLU A 307 26.93 11.92 6.23
C GLU A 307 25.74 11.25 5.53
N GLY A 308 24.82 12.02 4.94
CA GLY A 308 23.66 11.46 4.25
C GLY A 308 23.97 10.69 2.96
N MET A 309 25.20 10.79 2.43
CA MET A 309 25.63 10.01 1.27
C MET A 309 26.16 8.62 1.64
N TYR A 310 26.44 8.33 2.91
CA TYR A 310 27.01 7.06 3.34
C TYR A 310 26.19 6.43 4.47
N TYR A 311 25.81 5.16 4.31
CA TYR A 311 25.19 4.41 5.41
C TYR A 311 26.27 4.02 6.42
N ASP A 312 26.01 4.30 7.69
CA ASP A 312 26.78 3.78 8.81
C ASP A 312 25.89 2.84 9.63
N PRO A 313 26.00 1.50 9.42
CA PRO A 313 25.26 0.50 10.18
C PRO A 313 25.34 0.68 11.69
N LYS A 314 26.45 1.23 12.21
CA LYS A 314 26.64 1.43 13.64
C LYS A 314 25.84 2.60 14.18
N LYS A 315 25.52 3.59 13.35
CA LYS A 315 24.71 4.77 13.71
C LYS A 315 23.23 4.63 13.35
N THR A 316 22.84 3.63 12.55
CA THR A 316 21.43 3.44 12.22
C THR A 316 20.63 3.13 13.47
N GLU A 317 19.64 3.98 13.74
CA GLU A 317 18.66 3.83 14.80
C GLU A 317 17.31 3.41 14.22
N ALA A 318 16.61 2.53 14.96
CA ALA A 318 15.24 2.18 14.67
C ALA A 318 14.30 3.26 15.23
N TYR A 319 13.58 3.94 14.34
CA TYR A 319 12.56 4.91 14.71
C TYR A 319 11.46 4.26 15.57
N ASN A 320 11.07 3.03 15.23
CA ASN A 320 10.26 2.18 16.09
C ASN A 320 11.07 0.95 16.52
N LYS A 321 11.35 0.84 17.82
CA LYS A 321 12.11 -0.27 18.42
C LYS A 321 11.45 -1.64 18.21
N GLN A 322 10.12 -1.68 18.03
CA GLN A 322 9.40 -2.92 17.74
C GLN A 322 9.73 -3.50 16.36
N TRP A 323 10.41 -2.78 15.47
CA TRP A 323 10.75 -3.28 14.15
C TRP A 323 12.02 -4.13 14.11
N VAL A 324 12.81 -4.11 15.19
CA VAL A 324 14.11 -4.76 15.23
C VAL A 324 14.20 -5.77 16.36
N ILE A 325 15.19 -6.65 16.28
CA ILE A 325 15.46 -7.69 17.29
C ILE A 325 16.65 -7.35 18.20
N ASP A 326 17.37 -6.27 17.91
CA ASP A 326 18.63 -5.85 18.57
C ASP A 326 18.54 -4.49 19.27
#